data_AF-A0A925MBF9-F1
#
_entry.id   AF-A0A925MBF9-F1
#
_cell.length_a   1.000
_cell.length_b   1.000
_cell.length_c   1.000
_cell.angle_alpha   90.00
_cell.angle_beta   90.00
_cell.angle_gamma   90.00
#
_symmetry.space_group_name_H-M   'P 1'
#
loop_
_entity.id
_entity.type
_entity.pdbx_description
1 polymer ?
#
loop_
_entity_poly.entity_id
_entity_poly.type
_entity_poly.pdbx_seq_one_letter_code
_entity_poly.pdbx_strand_id
1 'polypeptide(L)'
;MIESFVDLTYRGLALGRRIQLTAVRPSTAFVELATPMPVGTQVAIVTDDGLALDATVTWIHEQVTGSDRVPGMVIAPALAA
;
A
#
# COMPACT_ATOMS: atom_id res chain seq x y z
N MET A 1 0.49 -1.05 -20.03
CA MET A 1 0.84 -0.68 -18.65
C MET A 1 0.52 -1.90 -17.80
N ILE A 2 1.47 -2.43 -17.03
CA ILE A 2 1.21 -3.58 -16.16
C ILE A 2 0.54 -3.01 -14.90
N GLU A 3 -0.71 -3.35 -14.70
CA GLU A 3 -1.43 -3.02 -13.46
C GLU A 3 -1.05 -4.07 -12.43
N SER A 4 -0.57 -3.62 -11.26
CA SER A 4 -0.23 -4.50 -10.15
C SER A 4 -1.26 -4.32 -9.05
N PHE A 5 -1.65 -5.43 -8.42
CA PHE A 5 -2.65 -5.43 -7.36
C PHE A 5 -2.13 -6.19 -6.14
N VAL A 6 -2.54 -5.75 -4.95
CA VAL A 6 -2.17 -6.38 -3.69
C VAL A 6 -3.37 -6.47 -2.75
N ASP A 7 -3.38 -7.49 -1.90
CA ASP A 7 -4.24 -7.56 -0.73
C ASP A 7 -3.51 -6.94 0.46
N LEU A 8 -4.22 -6.13 1.24
CA LEU A 8 -3.67 -5.49 2.43
C LEU A 8 -4.37 -5.98 3.69
N THR A 9 -3.56 -6.29 4.70
CA THR A 9 -4.02 -6.61 6.03
C THR A 9 -3.29 -5.81 7.10
N TYR A 10 -3.99 -5.52 8.19
CA TYR A 10 -3.45 -4.89 9.39
C TYR A 10 -3.83 -5.72 10.59
N ARG A 11 -2.83 -6.27 11.30
CA ARG A 11 -3.05 -7.13 12.47
C ARG A 11 -4.06 -8.26 12.23
N GLY A 12 -4.03 -8.85 11.03
CA GLY A 12 -4.94 -9.92 10.60
C GLY A 12 -6.32 -9.44 10.10
N LEU A 13 -6.61 -8.13 10.15
CA LEU A 13 -7.83 -7.57 9.58
C LEU A 13 -7.58 -7.15 8.13
N ALA A 14 -8.46 -7.54 7.21
CA ALA A 14 -8.39 -7.08 5.83
C ALA A 14 -8.71 -5.59 5.74
N LEU A 15 -7.74 -4.79 5.29
CA LEU A 15 -7.95 -3.38 4.97
C LEU A 15 -8.59 -3.21 3.59
N GLY A 16 -8.27 -4.13 2.68
CA GLY A 16 -8.92 -4.24 1.37
C GLY A 16 -8.25 -5.33 0.54
N ARG A 17 -8.88 -5.66 -0.58
CA ARG A 17 -8.43 -6.69 -1.51
C ARG A 17 -8.28 -6.11 -2.90
N ARG A 18 -7.34 -6.67 -3.67
CA ARG A 18 -7.03 -6.27 -5.05
C ARG A 18 -6.87 -4.75 -5.16
N ILE A 19 -6.10 -4.19 -4.23
CA ILE A 19 -5.83 -2.77 -4.16
C ILE A 19 -4.72 -2.43 -5.16
N GLN A 20 -4.90 -1.35 -5.91
CA GLN A 20 -3.95 -0.96 -6.94
C GLN A 20 -2.62 -0.55 -6.33
N LEU A 21 -1.55 -1.17 -6.83
CA LEU A 21 -0.16 -0.89 -6.49
C LEU A 21 0.47 -0.12 -7.64
N THR A 22 0.94 1.09 -7.37
CA THR A 22 1.55 1.98 -8.34
C THR A 22 2.88 2.54 -7.84
N ALA A 23 3.60 3.26 -8.71
CA ALA A 23 4.86 3.92 -8.38
C ALA A 23 5.89 3.00 -7.68
N VAL A 24 5.96 1.74 -8.11
CA VAL A 24 6.87 0.73 -7.55
C VAL A 24 8.33 1.14 -7.77
N ARG A 25 9.08 1.20 -6.69
CA ARG A 25 10.53 1.47 -6.61
C ARG A 25 11.19 0.37 -5.76
N PRO A 26 12.53 0.24 -5.78
CA PRO A 26 13.21 -0.83 -5.04
C PRO A 26 12.88 -0.92 -3.54
N SER A 27 12.56 0.20 -2.89
CA SER A 27 12.33 0.28 -1.45
C SER A 27 10.98 0.90 -1.06
N THR A 28 10.16 1.28 -2.04
CA THR A 28 8.86 1.92 -1.77
C THR A 28 7.86 1.61 -2.87
N ALA A 29 6.57 1.60 -2.53
CA ALA A 29 5.49 1.61 -3.51
C ALA A 29 4.32 2.47 -3.01
N PHE A 30 3.43 2.89 -3.90
CA PHE A 30 2.20 3.58 -3.55
C PHE A 30 1.03 2.61 -3.67
N VAL A 31 0.14 2.64 -2.68
CA VAL A 31 -1.10 1.87 -2.64
C VAL A 31 -2.25 2.86 -2.65
N GLU A 32 -3.16 2.70 -3.60
CA GLU A 32 -4.39 3.49 -3.69
C GLU A 32 -5.44 2.99 -2.69
N LEU A 33 -5.64 3.72 -1.59
CA LEU A 33 -6.56 3.31 -0.52
C LEU A 33 -7.36 4.53 -0.07
N ALA A 34 -8.69 4.40 -0.10
CA ALA A 34 -9.61 5.49 0.22
C ALA A 34 -9.37 6.06 1.63
N THR A 35 -9.02 5.20 2.58
CA THR A 35 -8.70 5.56 3.96
C THR A 35 -7.28 5.06 4.28
N PRO A 36 -6.24 5.85 4.01
CA PRO A 36 -4.87 5.45 4.26
C PRO A 36 -4.60 5.23 5.76
N MET A 37 -3.75 4.26 6.07
CA MET A 37 -3.31 4.03 7.45
C MET A 37 -2.28 5.09 7.88
N PRO A 38 -2.19 5.45 9.18
CA PRO A 38 -1.20 6.42 9.66
C PRO A 38 0.24 6.01 9.35
N VAL A 39 1.13 6.99 9.15
CA VAL A 39 2.57 6.78 9.03
C VAL A 39 3.11 6.03 10.26
N GLY A 40 4.04 5.08 10.02
CA GLY A 40 4.58 4.18 11.03
C GLY A 40 3.74 2.92 11.25
N THR A 41 2.56 2.81 10.64
CA THR A 41 1.75 1.60 10.72
C THR A 41 2.42 0.46 9.96
N GLN A 42 2.56 -0.70 10.61
CA GLN A 42 2.97 -1.94 9.96
C GLN A 42 1.74 -2.63 9.34
N VAL A 43 1.82 -2.93 8.06
CA VAL A 43 0.81 -3.62 7.27
C VAL A 43 1.42 -4.85 6.61
N ALA A 44 0.64 -5.89 6.39
CA ALA A 44 1.05 -7.06 5.62
C ALA A 44 0.41 -7.01 4.23
N ILE A 45 1.22 -7.30 3.23
CA ILE A 45 0.90 -7.21 1.81
C ILE A 45 0.99 -8.60 1.23
N VAL A 46 0.01 -8.98 0.42
CA VAL A 46 0.06 -10.19 -0.40
C VAL A 46 -0.11 -9.77 -1.85
N THR A 47 0.87 -10.06 -2.68
CA THR A 47 0.83 -9.83 -4.13
C THR A 47 0.00 -10.90 -4.82
N ASP A 48 -0.33 -10.66 -6.09
CA ASP A 48 -1.10 -11.57 -6.94
C ASP A 48 -0.44 -12.93 -7.19
N ASP A 49 0.90 -12.97 -7.18
CA ASP A 49 1.69 -14.21 -7.23
C ASP A 49 1.79 -14.94 -5.86
N GLY A 50 1.15 -14.40 -4.83
CA GLY A 50 1.08 -15.00 -3.50
C GLY A 50 2.27 -14.69 -2.59
N LEU A 51 3.20 -13.83 -3.00
CA LEU A 51 4.28 -13.37 -2.13
C LEU A 51 3.70 -12.50 -0.99
N ALA A 52 3.96 -12.93 0.24
CA ALA A 52 3.57 -12.22 1.45
C ALA A 52 4.76 -11.49 2.05
N LEU A 53 4.58 -10.21 2.37
CA LEU A 53 5.62 -9.35 2.93
C LEU A 53 5.06 -8.32 3.90
N ASP A 54 5.81 -8.04 4.95
CA ASP A 54 5.52 -6.92 5.84
C ASP A 54 5.97 -5.61 5.19
N ALA A 55 5.26 -4.52 5.49
CA ALA A 55 5.64 -3.18 5.07
C ALA A 55 5.27 -2.14 6.11
N THR A 56 5.99 -1.02 6.12
CA THR A 56 5.69 0.12 6.98
C THR A 56 5.16 1.27 6.14
N VAL A 57 4.07 1.90 6.57
CA VAL A 57 3.59 3.14 5.95
C VAL A 57 4.57 4.27 6.24
N THR A 58 5.12 4.90 5.21
CA THR A 58 6.12 5.97 5.34
C THR A 58 5.55 7.34 4.98
N TRP A 59 4.48 7.40 4.19
CA TRP A 59 3.82 8.65 3.84
C TRP A 59 2.36 8.39 3.46
N ILE A 60 1.50 9.40 3.63
CA ILE A 60 0.07 9.30 3.28
C ILE A 60 -0.34 10.45 2.36
N HIS A 61 -1.26 10.15 1.44
CA HIS A 61 -2.02 11.13 0.70
C HIS A 61 -3.49 11.00 1.07
N GLU A 62 -3.99 11.95 1.83
CA GLU A 62 -5.42 12.04 2.13
C GLU A 62 -6.16 12.75 1.00
N GLN A 63 -7.43 12.37 0.81
CA GLN A 63 -8.26 13.05 -0.18
C GLN A 63 -8.57 14.45 0.31
N VAL A 64 -8.26 15.45 -0.51
CA VAL A 64 -8.53 16.86 -0.24
C VAL A 64 -9.53 17.37 -1.29
N THR A 65 -10.49 18.20 -0.88
CA THR A 65 -11.47 18.76 -1.81
C THR A 65 -10.78 19.48 -2.98
N GLY A 66 -11.12 19.08 -4.21
CA GLY A 66 -10.55 19.64 -5.44
C GLY A 66 -9.23 19.00 -5.90
N SER A 67 -8.76 17.93 -5.24
CA SER A 67 -7.63 17.12 -5.71
C SER A 67 -8.09 16.06 -6.71
N ASP A 68 -7.43 15.98 -7.86
CA ASP A 68 -7.61 14.90 -8.85
C ASP A 68 -6.78 13.65 -8.51
N ARG A 69 -5.96 13.71 -7.45
CA ARG A 69 -5.09 12.61 -7.04
C ARG A 69 -5.84 11.64 -6.14
N VAL A 70 -5.77 10.36 -6.48
CA VAL A 70 -6.38 9.27 -5.69
C VAL A 70 -5.72 9.20 -4.30
N PRO A 71 -6.49 9.12 -3.21
CA PRO A 71 -5.94 8.92 -1.87
C PRO A 71 -5.20 7.59 -1.75
N GLY A 72 -4.25 7.54 -0.84
CA GLY A 72 -3.47 6.34 -0.64
C GLY A 72 -2.27 6.55 0.27
N MET A 73 -1.35 5.60 0.25
CA MET A 73 -0.19 5.61 1.12
C MET A 73 1.03 5.05 0.44
N VAL A 74 2.19 5.60 0.79
CA VAL A 74 3.49 5.03 0.45
C VAL A 74 3.88 4.03 1.53
N ILE A 75 4.28 2.86 1.08
CA ILE A 75 4.73 1.75 1.90
C ILE A 75 6.19 1.44 1.60
N ALA A 76 6.96 1.12 2.64
CA ALA A 76 8.30 0.57 2.54
C ALA A 76 8.25 -0.93 2.90
N PRO A 77 8.39 -1.84 1.93
CA PRO A 77 8.42 -3.27 2.20
C PRO A 77 9.67 -3.66 2.98
N ALA A 78 9.50 -4.53 3.97
CA ALA A 78 10.57 -5.21 4.68
C ALA A 78 11.13 -6.32 3.79
N LEU A 79 11.87 -5.95 2.75
CA LEU A 79 12.63 -6.89 1.93
C LEU A 79 13.76 -7.43 2.80
N ALA A 80 13.81 -8.75 3.01
CA ALA A 80 14.90 -9.38 3.73
C ALA A 80 16.25 -8.99 3.08
N ALA A 81 17.19 -8.52 3.90
CA ALA A 81 18.54 -8.16 3.49
C ALA A 81 19.40 -9.40 3.20
#